data_AF-A0A4Z0GM13-F1
#
_entry.id   AF-A0A4Z0GM13-F1
#
_cell.length_a   1.000
_cell.length_b   1.000
_cell.length_c   1.000
_cell.angle_alpha   90.00
_cell.angle_beta   90.00
_cell.angle_gamma   90.00
#
_symmetry.space_group_name_H-M   'P 1'
#
loop_
_entity.id
_entity.type
_entity.pdbx_description
1 polymer ?
#
loop_
_entity_poly.entity_id
_entity_poly.type
_entity_poly.pdbx_seq_one_letter_code
_entity_poly.pdbx_strand_id
1 'polypeptide(L)'
;MSTGSGFWCRVTPAGRPLRTQGWKLHLSATPLSAPYVLTRAADILIRHRFAFKFAATVDGVRELVSRHADRGSGGKFLTVYPECDEDRLRELAEALHRATSGLPGPGILSDRRYRPGSLVHYRYGAFGGVPVLGNDGTYETLLIAPDGSLAPDHRKAWFSPPPWAPRDPFRP
;
A
#
# COMPACT_ATOMS: atom_id res chain seq x y z
N MET A 1 -8.61 -11.04 13.51
CA MET A 1 -7.88 -10.81 14.78
C MET A 1 -6.91 -9.67 14.53
N SER A 2 -6.97 -8.59 15.34
CA SER A 2 -6.00 -7.49 15.28
C SER A 2 -4.89 -7.78 16.29
N THR A 3 -3.66 -7.98 15.84
CA THR A 3 -2.50 -8.10 16.73
C THR A 3 -1.94 -6.70 16.96
N GLY A 4 -2.42 -6.04 18.01
CA GLY A 4 -2.01 -4.68 18.40
C GLY A 4 -0.78 -4.69 19.31
N SER A 5 0.41 -4.69 18.72
CA SER A 5 1.60 -4.13 19.37
C SER A 5 2.51 -3.55 18.30
N GLY A 6 2.40 -2.25 18.05
CA GLY A 6 3.24 -1.53 17.09
C GLY A 6 2.49 -0.48 16.29
N PHE A 7 3.26 0.37 15.62
CA PHE A 7 2.86 1.47 14.75
C PHE A 7 1.71 1.15 13.75
N TRP A 8 1.57 -0.12 13.36
CA TRP A 8 0.61 -0.58 12.34
C TRP A 8 -0.48 -1.47 12.93
N CYS A 9 -1.74 -1.17 12.61
CA CYS A 9 -2.85 -2.09 12.75
C CYS A 9 -3.04 -2.87 11.44
N ARG A 10 -3.27 -4.18 11.53
CA ARG A 10 -3.50 -5.06 10.37
C ARG A 10 -4.87 -5.71 10.43
N VAL A 11 -5.55 -5.75 9.30
CA VAL A 11 -6.84 -6.42 9.12
C VAL A 11 -6.69 -7.40 7.96
N THR A 12 -6.81 -8.69 8.28
CA THR A 12 -6.67 -9.78 7.30
C THR A 12 -7.92 -10.66 7.36
N PRO A 13 -8.61 -10.89 6.22
CA PRO A 13 -9.72 -11.84 6.14
C PRO A 13 -9.25 -13.26 6.47
N ALA A 14 -10.07 -14.03 7.18
CA ALA A 14 -9.79 -15.44 7.44
C ALA A 14 -9.79 -16.26 6.13
N GLY A 15 -8.91 -17.27 6.08
CA GLY A 15 -8.93 -18.31 5.04
C GLY A 15 -8.34 -17.91 3.69
N ARG A 16 -7.58 -16.81 3.60
CA ARG A 16 -6.92 -16.42 2.34
C ARG A 16 -5.44 -16.09 2.57
N PRO A 17 -4.51 -16.86 1.99
CA PRO A 17 -3.10 -16.54 2.09
C PRO A 17 -2.76 -15.36 1.18
N LEU A 18 -2.09 -14.34 1.75
CA LEU A 18 -1.58 -13.20 1.00
C LEU A 18 -0.67 -13.69 -0.14
N ARG A 19 -0.88 -13.13 -1.34
CA ARG A 19 0.10 -13.24 -2.43
C ARG A 19 1.47 -12.76 -1.96
N THR A 20 2.55 -13.28 -2.54
CA THR A 20 3.91 -12.87 -2.21
C THR A 20 4.20 -11.42 -2.65
N GLN A 21 3.68 -11.02 -3.80
CA GLN A 21 3.88 -9.70 -4.42
C GLN A 21 2.72 -9.33 -5.36
N GLY A 22 2.64 -8.06 -5.73
CA GLY A 22 1.67 -7.58 -6.71
C GLY A 22 1.51 -6.07 -6.73
N TRP A 23 0.51 -5.61 -7.48
CA TRP A 23 0.02 -4.23 -7.39
C TRP A 23 -0.73 -4.03 -6.08
N LYS A 24 -0.27 -3.07 -5.28
CA LYS A 24 -0.88 -2.67 -4.00
C LYS A 24 -1.32 -1.22 -4.06
N LEU A 25 -2.34 -0.90 -3.29
CA LEU A 25 -2.86 0.46 -3.16
C LEU A 25 -2.37 1.07 -1.86
N HIS A 26 -2.07 2.36 -1.90
CA HIS A 26 -1.76 3.15 -0.72
C HIS A 26 -2.70 4.35 -0.68
N LEU A 27 -3.23 4.65 0.49
CA LEU A 27 -4.03 5.84 0.73
C LEU A 27 -3.22 6.78 1.60
N SER A 28 -3.14 8.03 1.17
CA SER A 28 -2.58 9.10 2.00
C SER A 28 -3.66 9.75 2.86
N ALA A 29 -3.22 10.34 3.97
CA ALA A 29 -4.08 11.11 4.86
C ALA A 29 -3.23 12.13 5.61
N THR A 30 -3.86 13.21 6.07
CA THR A 30 -3.33 14.08 7.12
C THR A 30 -3.78 13.54 8.49
N PRO A 31 -3.16 13.99 9.60
CA PRO A 31 -3.64 13.63 10.94
C PRO A 31 -5.13 13.92 11.17
N LEU A 32 -5.65 15.00 10.57
CA LEU A 32 -7.06 15.39 10.68
C LEU A 32 -7.99 14.56 9.78
N SER A 33 -7.54 14.18 8.57
CA SER A 33 -8.37 13.39 7.65
C SER A 33 -8.29 11.89 7.89
N ALA A 34 -7.27 11.39 8.59
CA ALA A 34 -7.02 9.96 8.79
C ALA A 34 -8.24 9.19 9.34
N PRO A 35 -8.99 9.67 10.35
CA PRO A 35 -10.19 8.97 10.83
C PRO A 35 -11.25 8.81 9.72
N TYR A 36 -11.47 9.84 8.91
CA TYR A 36 -12.45 9.81 7.82
C TYR A 36 -11.99 8.91 6.67
N VAL A 37 -10.72 9.01 6.28
CA VAL A 37 -10.12 8.13 5.26
C VAL A 37 -10.22 6.68 5.70
N LEU A 38 -9.86 6.37 6.95
CA LEU A 38 -9.93 5.02 7.50
C LEU A 38 -11.36 4.49 7.50
N THR A 39 -12.32 5.22 8.06
CA THR A 39 -13.71 4.77 8.15
C THR A 39 -14.29 4.45 6.77
N ARG A 40 -14.09 5.35 5.81
CA ARG A 40 -14.64 5.19 4.45
C ARG A 40 -13.94 4.08 3.66
N ALA A 41 -12.61 3.96 3.79
CA ALA A 41 -11.87 2.89 3.13
C ALA A 41 -12.16 1.53 3.77
N ALA A 42 -12.20 1.46 5.10
CA ALA A 42 -12.42 0.21 5.84
C ALA A 42 -13.80 -0.40 5.55
N ASP A 43 -14.87 0.40 5.42
CA ASP A 43 -16.20 -0.12 5.02
C ASP A 43 -16.13 -0.93 3.72
N ILE A 44 -15.48 -0.37 2.70
CA ILE A 44 -15.28 -1.01 1.39
C ILE A 44 -14.37 -2.24 1.54
N LEU A 45 -13.20 -2.08 2.17
CA LEU A 45 -12.20 -3.13 2.26
C LEU A 45 -12.69 -4.34 3.06
N ILE A 46 -13.43 -4.11 4.14
CA ILE A 46 -14.01 -5.17 4.97
C ILE A 46 -15.14 -5.87 4.20
N ARG A 47 -16.08 -5.12 3.60
CA ARG A 47 -17.18 -5.69 2.80
C ARG A 47 -16.67 -6.59 1.68
N HIS A 48 -15.61 -6.17 0.98
CA HIS A 48 -15.03 -6.92 -0.13
C HIS A 48 -13.92 -7.90 0.27
N ARG A 49 -13.64 -8.03 1.58
CA ARG A 49 -12.62 -8.94 2.14
C ARG A 49 -11.22 -8.71 1.56
N PHE A 50 -10.78 -7.47 1.48
CA PHE A 50 -9.40 -7.12 1.16
C PHE A 50 -8.56 -7.01 2.43
N ALA A 51 -7.34 -7.52 2.39
CA ALA A 51 -6.38 -7.34 3.47
C ALA A 51 -5.78 -5.94 3.41
N PHE A 52 -5.62 -5.29 4.57
CA PHE A 52 -5.01 -3.96 4.64
C PHE A 52 -4.35 -3.71 5.98
N LYS A 53 -3.52 -2.67 6.04
CA LYS A 53 -2.93 -2.14 7.26
C LYS A 53 -2.99 -0.62 7.26
N PHE A 54 -2.98 -0.02 8.44
CA PHE A 54 -2.99 1.43 8.61
C PHE A 54 -2.22 1.84 9.86
N ALA A 55 -1.74 3.10 9.90
CA ALA A 55 -1.10 3.64 11.09
C ALA A 55 -2.10 3.67 12.26
N ALA A 56 -1.75 3.03 13.38
CA ALA A 56 -2.70 2.75 14.47
C ALA A 56 -3.08 4.00 15.27
N THR A 57 -2.26 5.06 15.22
CA THR A 57 -2.44 6.27 16.01
C THR A 57 -2.28 7.52 15.14
N VAL A 58 -2.88 8.63 15.58
CA VAL A 58 -2.71 9.93 14.95
C VAL A 58 -1.24 10.37 14.95
N ASP A 59 -0.48 10.01 15.99
CA ASP A 59 0.97 10.28 16.04
C ASP A 59 1.74 9.48 15.00
N GLY A 60 1.36 8.22 14.73
CA GLY A 60 1.92 7.46 13.62
C GLY A 60 1.64 8.13 12.27
N VAL A 61 0.44 8.71 12.10
CA VAL A 61 0.13 9.52 10.90
C VAL A 61 1.02 10.76 10.82
N ARG A 62 1.21 11.48 11.93
CA ARG A 62 2.10 12.66 12.00
C ARG A 62 3.53 12.31 11.60
N GLU A 63 4.04 11.17 12.07
CA GLU A 63 5.36 10.69 11.71
C GLU A 63 5.47 10.44 10.20
N LEU A 64 4.49 9.74 9.60
CA LEU A 64 4.46 9.44 8.16
C LEU A 64 4.43 10.68 7.28
N VAL A 65 3.83 11.79 7.74
CA VAL A 65 3.74 13.04 6.96
C VAL A 65 4.80 14.06 7.35
N SER A 66 5.68 13.73 8.29
CA SER A 66 6.74 14.63 8.74
C SER A 66 7.86 14.76 7.71
N ARG A 67 8.65 15.83 7.80
CA ARG A 67 9.85 16.03 6.98
C ARG A 67 10.95 14.99 7.22
N HIS A 68 10.89 14.28 8.36
CA HIS A 68 11.85 13.24 8.74
C HIS A 68 11.41 11.85 8.29
N ALA A 69 10.19 11.71 7.74
CA ALA A 69 9.73 10.45 7.19
C ALA A 69 10.65 10.01 6.03
N ASP A 70 10.98 8.72 6.01
CA ASP A 70 11.66 8.14 4.85
C ASP A 70 10.85 8.44 3.58
N ARG A 71 11.50 9.01 2.57
CA ARG A 71 10.83 9.50 1.36
C ARG A 71 10.19 8.36 0.55
N GLY A 72 10.66 7.12 0.74
CA GLY A 72 10.08 5.92 0.13
C GLY A 72 8.78 5.46 0.79
N SER A 73 8.50 5.86 2.02
CA SER A 73 7.34 5.42 2.81
C SER A 73 6.44 6.55 3.31
N GLY A 74 6.90 7.80 3.23
CA GLY A 74 6.17 8.99 3.65
C GLY A 74 4.80 9.11 2.99
N GLY A 75 3.82 9.56 3.78
CA GLY A 75 2.43 9.76 3.37
C GLY A 75 1.59 8.49 3.24
N LYS A 76 2.15 7.28 3.38
CA LYS A 76 1.43 6.00 3.23
C LYS A 76 0.64 5.64 4.49
N PHE A 77 -0.45 6.35 4.75
CA PHE A 77 -1.29 6.10 5.93
C PHE A 77 -1.88 4.69 5.96
N LEU A 78 -2.45 4.23 4.84
CA LEU A 78 -3.10 2.93 4.73
C LEU A 78 -2.56 2.19 3.50
N THR A 79 -2.28 0.89 3.63
CA THR A 79 -1.85 0.02 2.53
C THR A 79 -2.87 -1.11 2.35
N VAL A 80 -3.35 -1.31 1.13
CA VAL A 80 -4.22 -2.41 0.74
C VAL A 80 -3.40 -3.45 -0.02
N TYR A 81 -3.68 -4.73 0.20
CA TYR A 81 -3.06 -5.87 -0.46
C TYR A 81 -4.13 -6.63 -1.27
N PRO A 82 -4.45 -6.19 -2.50
CA PRO A 82 -5.46 -6.82 -3.33
C PRO A 82 -5.02 -8.20 -3.80
N GLU A 83 -5.82 -9.21 -3.49
CA GLU A 83 -5.68 -10.56 -4.04
C GLU A 83 -6.80 -10.80 -5.06
N CYS A 84 -6.71 -10.13 -6.19
CA CYS A 84 -7.73 -10.23 -7.24
C CYS A 84 -7.11 -10.09 -8.63
N ASP A 85 -7.93 -10.26 -9.65
CA ASP A 85 -7.62 -9.86 -11.01
C ASP A 85 -7.55 -8.32 -11.17
N GLU A 86 -7.16 -7.91 -12.36
CA GLU A 86 -6.98 -6.51 -12.72
C GLU A 86 -8.30 -5.71 -12.71
N ASP A 87 -9.40 -6.30 -13.17
CA ASP A 87 -10.69 -5.63 -13.24
C ASP A 87 -11.21 -5.28 -11.85
N ARG A 88 -11.15 -6.24 -10.92
CA ARG A 88 -11.54 -6.00 -9.53
C ARG A 88 -10.59 -5.06 -8.81
N LEU A 89 -9.31 -5.01 -9.20
CA LEU A 89 -8.36 -3.99 -8.72
C LEU A 89 -8.76 -2.59 -9.21
N ARG A 90 -9.18 -2.47 -10.48
CA ARG A 90 -9.68 -1.23 -11.09
C ARG A 90 -10.94 -0.72 -10.38
N GLU A 91 -11.89 -1.61 -10.13
CA GLU A 91 -13.10 -1.31 -9.36
C GLU A 91 -12.79 -0.86 -7.93
N LEU A 92 -11.89 -1.56 -7.24
CA LEU A 92 -11.47 -1.22 -5.88
C LEU A 92 -10.84 0.17 -5.82
N ALA A 93 -9.91 0.48 -6.72
CA ALA A 93 -9.26 1.78 -6.76
C ALA A 93 -10.26 2.91 -7.01
N GLU A 94 -11.23 2.71 -7.90
CA GLU A 94 -12.28 3.68 -8.16
C GLU A 94 -13.21 3.87 -6.95
N ALA A 95 -13.63 2.77 -6.30
CA ALA A 95 -14.47 2.84 -5.11
C ALA A 95 -13.79 3.60 -3.97
N LEU A 96 -12.51 3.32 -3.71
CA LEU A 96 -11.71 4.03 -2.71
C LEU A 96 -11.50 5.50 -3.09
N HIS A 97 -11.24 5.81 -4.36
CA HIS A 97 -11.11 7.17 -4.85
C HIS A 97 -12.38 7.99 -4.60
N ARG A 98 -13.54 7.47 -5.00
CA ARG A 98 -14.84 8.14 -4.79
C ARG A 98 -15.13 8.33 -3.31
N ALA A 99 -14.96 7.29 -2.51
CA ALA A 99 -15.25 7.34 -1.08
C ALA A 99 -14.39 8.38 -0.35
N THR A 100 -13.14 8.57 -0.79
CA THR A 100 -12.19 9.50 -0.15
C THR A 100 -12.10 10.86 -0.82
N SER A 101 -12.92 11.11 -1.85
CA SER A 101 -12.92 12.37 -2.59
C SER A 101 -13.20 13.57 -1.67
N GLY A 102 -12.48 14.67 -1.90
CA GLY A 102 -12.56 15.91 -1.12
C GLY A 102 -11.80 15.89 0.21
N LEU A 103 -11.25 14.75 0.65
CA LEU A 103 -10.41 14.70 1.84
C LEU A 103 -8.95 15.09 1.52
N PRO A 104 -8.24 15.76 2.43
CA PRO A 104 -6.85 16.14 2.22
C PRO A 104 -5.89 14.98 2.52
N GLY A 105 -4.78 14.94 1.80
CA GLY A 105 -3.66 14.03 2.05
C GLY A 105 -2.45 14.39 1.18
N PRO A 106 -1.23 14.12 1.63
CA PRO A 106 -0.02 14.42 0.85
C PRO A 106 0.07 13.51 -0.38
N GLY A 107 0.90 13.92 -1.34
CA GLY A 107 1.35 13.01 -2.39
C GLY A 107 2.30 11.94 -1.81
N ILE A 108 2.21 10.71 -2.33
CA ILE A 108 3.15 9.64 -2.02
C ILE A 108 4.18 9.58 -3.14
N LEU A 109 5.42 9.94 -2.86
CA LEU A 109 6.44 10.12 -3.91
C LEU A 109 6.82 8.82 -4.61
N SER A 110 6.93 7.74 -3.85
CA SER A 110 7.33 6.41 -4.34
C SER A 110 6.24 5.65 -5.09
N ASP A 111 5.04 6.23 -5.19
CA ASP A 111 3.88 5.62 -5.81
C ASP A 111 3.32 6.49 -6.91
N ARG A 112 2.62 5.88 -7.85
CA ARG A 112 1.86 6.61 -8.87
C ARG A 112 0.48 6.93 -8.33
N ARG A 113 0.01 8.15 -8.54
CA ARG A 113 -1.35 8.54 -8.17
C ARG A 113 -2.36 7.92 -9.15
N TYR A 114 -3.46 7.37 -8.62
CA TYR A 114 -4.53 6.77 -9.43
C TYR A 114 -5.14 7.77 -10.42
N ARG A 115 -5.57 8.94 -9.91
CA ARG A 115 -6.17 10.04 -10.68
C ARG A 115 -5.77 11.40 -10.09
N PRO A 116 -5.82 12.50 -10.86
CA PRO A 116 -5.68 13.85 -10.31
C PRO A 116 -6.57 14.04 -9.08
N GLY A 117 -6.01 14.66 -8.02
CA GLY A 117 -6.73 14.86 -6.75
C GLY A 117 -7.02 13.60 -5.91
N SER A 118 -6.71 12.39 -6.39
CA SER A 118 -6.98 11.17 -5.62
C SER A 118 -6.02 10.98 -4.44
N LEU A 119 -6.55 10.50 -3.31
CA LEU A 119 -5.74 9.98 -2.20
C LEU A 119 -5.20 8.57 -2.46
N VAL A 120 -5.76 7.87 -3.46
CA VAL A 120 -5.32 6.54 -3.87
C VAL A 120 -4.07 6.64 -4.75
N HIS A 121 -3.02 5.97 -4.30
CA HIS A 121 -1.77 5.77 -5.01
C HIS A 121 -1.50 4.27 -5.14
N TYR A 122 -0.62 3.88 -6.03
CA TYR A 122 -0.29 2.48 -6.27
C TYR A 122 1.17 2.28 -6.66
N ARG A 123 1.68 1.09 -6.33
CA ARG A 123 2.95 0.58 -6.83
C ARG A 123 2.95 -0.94 -6.88
N TYR A 124 3.81 -1.50 -7.74
CA TYR A 124 4.14 -2.91 -7.69
C TYR A 124 5.17 -3.14 -6.58
N GLY A 125 5.02 -4.22 -5.83
CA GLY A 125 6.03 -4.63 -4.86
C GLY A 125 5.60 -5.76 -3.95
N ALA A 126 6.40 -6.02 -2.92
CA ALA A 126 6.19 -7.17 -2.04
C ALA A 126 4.98 -6.95 -1.13
N PHE A 127 4.22 -8.01 -0.90
CA PHE A 127 3.16 -8.05 0.10
C PHE A 127 3.75 -8.63 1.40
N GLY A 128 4.10 -9.92 1.37
CA GLY A 128 5.01 -10.57 2.31
C GLY A 128 6.42 -10.76 1.74
N GLY A 129 6.55 -10.87 0.41
CA GLY A 129 7.80 -11.15 -0.32
C GLY A 129 8.51 -12.43 0.11
N VAL A 130 9.73 -12.62 -0.39
CA VAL A 130 10.63 -13.70 0.06
C VAL A 130 11.65 -13.09 1.01
N PRO A 131 11.65 -13.45 2.30
CA PRO A 131 12.66 -12.98 3.25
C PRO A 131 14.00 -13.64 2.93
N VAL A 132 15.03 -12.84 2.69
CA VAL A 132 16.41 -13.31 2.48
C VAL A 132 17.31 -12.62 3.49
N LEU A 133 18.12 -13.41 4.19
CA LEU A 133 19.11 -12.88 5.13
C LEU A 133 20.28 -12.32 4.34
N GLY A 134 20.47 -11.00 4.43
CA GLY A 134 21.61 -10.29 3.87
C GLY A 134 22.90 -10.55 4.63
N ASN A 135 24.03 -10.24 4.00
CA ASN A 135 25.36 -10.40 4.59
C ASN A 135 25.62 -9.45 5.78
N ASP A 136 24.79 -8.43 5.96
CA ASP A 136 24.81 -7.51 7.11
C ASP A 136 23.95 -7.99 8.28
N GLY A 137 23.35 -9.19 8.17
CA GLY A 137 22.47 -9.77 9.18
C GLY A 137 21.05 -9.22 9.16
N THR A 138 20.67 -8.39 8.18
CA THR A 138 19.31 -7.88 8.03
C THR A 138 18.49 -8.73 7.05
N TYR A 139 17.18 -8.85 7.28
CA TYR A 139 16.30 -9.51 6.32
C TYR A 139 15.80 -8.53 5.27
N GLU A 140 16.09 -8.81 4.00
CA GLU A 140 15.50 -8.13 2.87
C GLU A 140 14.28 -8.87 2.35
N THR A 141 13.29 -8.10 1.89
CA THR A 141 12.08 -8.66 1.27
C THR A 141 12.23 -8.55 -0.25
N LEU A 142 12.47 -9.69 -0.90
CA LEU A 142 12.68 -9.75 -2.34
C LEU A 142 11.39 -10.09 -3.09
N LEU A 143 11.35 -9.65 -4.35
CA LEU A 143 10.37 -10.03 -5.36
C LEU A 143 10.90 -11.22 -6.17
N ILE A 144 10.00 -11.96 -6.78
CA ILE A 144 10.27 -13.04 -7.74
C ILE A 144 10.01 -12.48 -9.14
N ALA A 145 11.04 -12.47 -9.98
CA ALA A 145 10.95 -12.07 -11.39
C ALA A 145 10.31 -13.20 -12.23
N PRO A 146 9.90 -12.94 -13.49
CA PRO A 146 9.23 -13.95 -14.32
C PRO A 146 10.07 -15.19 -14.62
N ASP A 147 11.40 -15.06 -14.60
CA ASP A 147 12.36 -16.17 -14.76
C ASP A 147 12.62 -16.94 -13.45
N GLY A 148 11.96 -16.55 -12.35
CA GLY A 148 12.12 -17.15 -11.02
C GLY A 148 13.26 -16.56 -10.19
N SER A 149 14.06 -15.64 -10.73
CA SER A 149 15.13 -14.97 -9.98
C SER A 149 14.59 -14.03 -8.89
N LEU A 150 15.39 -13.80 -7.85
CA LEU A 150 15.04 -12.87 -6.78
C LEU A 150 15.57 -11.46 -7.11
N ALA A 151 14.70 -10.47 -6.96
CA ALA A 151 15.00 -9.07 -7.25
C ALA A 151 14.59 -8.17 -6.07
N PRO A 152 15.39 -7.15 -5.69
CA PRO A 152 15.04 -6.26 -4.59
C PRO A 152 13.76 -5.42 -4.86
N ASP A 153 12.89 -5.29 -3.85
CA ASP A 153 11.79 -4.30 -3.87
C ASP A 153 12.32 -2.90 -3.53
N HIS A 154 12.99 -2.25 -4.50
CA HIS A 154 13.57 -0.92 -4.32
C HIS A 154 12.51 0.15 -4.01
N ARG A 155 12.52 0.69 -2.79
CA ARG A 155 11.60 1.76 -2.33
C ARG A 155 12.19 3.15 -2.59
N LYS A 156 12.39 3.49 -3.86
CA LYS A 156 12.91 4.81 -4.25
C LYS A 156 11.86 5.90 -3.98
N ALA A 157 12.29 7.15 -3.81
CA ALA A 157 11.40 8.30 -3.63
C ALA A 157 10.71 8.77 -4.93
N TRP A 158 10.50 7.86 -5.88
CA TRP A 158 9.78 8.07 -7.14
C TRP A 158 9.19 6.74 -7.61
N PHE A 159 8.15 6.81 -8.43
CA PHE A 159 7.54 5.62 -9.02
C PHE A 159 8.51 4.90 -9.95
N SER A 160 8.91 3.69 -9.56
CA SER A 160 9.93 2.87 -10.23
C SER A 160 9.59 1.38 -10.09
N PRO A 161 8.49 0.89 -10.69
CA PRO A 161 8.22 -0.55 -10.69
C PRO A 161 9.35 -1.29 -11.42
N PRO A 162 9.63 -2.56 -11.07
CA PRO A 162 10.55 -3.38 -11.84
C PRO A 162 10.15 -3.41 -13.33
N PRO A 163 11.12 -3.45 -14.27
CA PRO A 163 10.83 -3.40 -15.70
C PRO A 163 9.98 -4.59 -16.18
N TRP A 164 10.01 -5.70 -15.45
CA TRP A 164 9.25 -6.92 -15.71
C TRP A 164 7.91 -6.98 -14.95
N ALA A 165 7.55 -5.94 -14.19
CA ALA A 165 6.24 -5.91 -13.54
C ALA A 165 5.13 -6.07 -14.59
N PRO A 166 3.99 -6.71 -14.25
CA PRO A 166 2.84 -6.75 -15.14
C PRO A 166 2.43 -5.35 -15.58
N ARG A 167 1.69 -5.26 -16.69
CA ARG A 167 1.18 -3.99 -17.23
C ARG A 167 0.57 -3.11 -16.13
N ASP A 168 0.76 -1.80 -16.25
CA ASP A 168 0.15 -0.82 -15.35
C ASP A 168 -1.39 -0.95 -15.41
N PRO A 169 -2.04 -1.33 -14.30
CA PRO A 169 -3.46 -1.66 -14.28
C PRO A 169 -4.36 -0.43 -14.34
N PHE A 170 -3.82 0.78 -14.47
CA PHE A 170 -4.61 2.01 -14.56
C PHE A 170 -4.23 2.89 -15.75
N ARG A 171 -3.34 2.39 -16.61
CA ARG A 171 -2.97 3.03 -17.86
C ARG A 171 -3.36 2.14 -19.04
N PRO A 172 -3.72 2.75 -20.19
CA PRO A 172 -3.80 2.02 -21.44
C PRO A 172 -2.42 1.48 -21.85
#